data_AF-G2E9F2-F1
#
_entry.id   AF-G2E9F2-F1
#
_cell.length_a   1.000
_cell.length_b   1.000
_cell.length_c   1.000
_cell.angle_alpha   90.00
_cell.angle_beta   90.00
_cell.angle_gamma   90.00
#
_symmetry.space_group_name_H-M   'P 1'
#
loop_
_entity.id
_entity.type
_entity.pdbx_description
1 polymer ?
#
loop_
_entity_poly.entity_id
_entity_poly.type
_entity_poly.pdbx_seq_one_letter_code
_entity_poly.pdbx_strand_id
1 'polypeptide(L)'
;MIVHKRKYRTPTILLILGLIFCLASAYFTMNSTETWFARSGAVLSFVSVVVQFILSDLKKSEIENLFDSEIRLREKFKKVREKDLYHDVLSTASTVTGLIGTIIWGYGDLFL
;
A
#
# COMPACT_ATOMS: atom_id res chain seq x y z
N MET A 1 0.88 22.74 -3.00
CA MET A 1 0.62 21.58 -2.11
C MET A 1 -0.57 20.68 -2.53
N ILE A 2 -1.29 20.96 -3.64
CA ILE A 2 -2.51 20.22 -4.03
C ILE A 2 -2.22 19.13 -5.09
N VAL A 3 -1.15 19.28 -5.88
CA VAL A 3 -0.83 18.38 -7.01
C VAL A 3 -0.35 16.99 -6.55
N HIS A 4 0.37 16.90 -5.43
CA HIS A 4 0.92 15.62 -4.93
C HIS A 4 -0.14 14.62 -4.46
N LYS A 5 -1.25 15.11 -3.87
CA LYS A 5 -2.29 14.23 -3.32
C LYS A 5 -3.00 13.37 -4.37
N ARG A 6 -3.11 13.84 -5.62
CA ARG A 6 -3.79 13.09 -6.68
C ARG A 6 -3.02 11.83 -7.10
N LYS A 7 -1.69 11.89 -7.02
CA LYS A 7 -0.77 10.80 -7.40
C LYS A 7 -0.92 9.57 -6.49
N TYR A 8 -1.21 9.79 -5.21
CA TYR A 8 -1.37 8.73 -4.20
C TYR A 8 -2.81 8.26 -3.99
N ARG A 9 -3.79 8.78 -4.73
CA ARG A 9 -5.21 8.39 -4.53
C ARG A 9 -5.44 6.91 -4.75
N THR A 10 -4.93 6.37 -5.85
CA THR A 10 -5.10 4.96 -6.21
C THR A 10 -4.57 4.02 -5.13
N PRO A 11 -3.29 4.14 -4.68
CA PRO A 11 -2.78 3.25 -3.64
C PRO A 11 -3.49 3.44 -2.29
N THR A 12 -3.90 4.66 -1.94
CA THR A 12 -4.68 4.89 -0.71
C THR A 12 -6.06 4.24 -0.77
N ILE A 13 -6.79 4.38 -1.89
CA ILE A 13 -8.11 3.76 -2.07
C ILE A 13 -8.01 2.24 -2.01
N LEU A 14 -7.01 1.65 -2.67
CA LEU A 14 -6.79 0.21 -2.67
C LEU A 14 -6.54 -0.32 -1.25
N LEU A 15 -5.66 0.33 -0.48
CA LEU A 15 -5.41 -0.05 0.93
C LEU A 15 -6.69 0.03 1.78
N ILE A 16 -7.45 1.13 1.65
CA ILE A 16 -8.69 1.31 2.40
C ILE A 16 -9.72 0.23 2.04
N LEU A 17 -9.88 -0.07 0.74
CA LEU A 17 -10.79 -1.12 0.29
C LEU A 17 -10.37 -2.50 0.82
N GLY A 18 -9.07 -2.81 0.80
CA GLY A 18 -8.53 -4.05 1.37
C GLY A 18 -8.84 -4.18 2.87
N LEU A 19 -8.65 -3.10 3.64
CA LEU A 19 -8.95 -3.08 5.07
C LEU A 19 -10.45 -3.21 5.35
N ILE A 20 -11.30 -2.50 4.61
CA ILE A 20 -12.76 -2.62 4.72
C ILE A 20 -13.20 -4.05 4.41
N PHE A 21 -12.66 -4.66 3.36
CA PHE A 21 -12.95 -6.04 2.99
C PHE A 21 -12.55 -7.02 4.10
N CYS A 22 -11.38 -6.82 4.71
CA CYS A 22 -10.93 -7.62 5.86
C CYS A 22 -11.87 -7.49 7.07
N LEU A 23 -12.27 -6.27 7.42
CA LEU A 23 -13.19 -6.02 8.54
C LEU A 23 -14.59 -6.60 8.28
N ALA A 24 -15.12 -6.44 7.07
CA ALA A 24 -16.38 -7.04 6.67
C ALA A 24 -16.31 -8.57 6.73
N SER A 25 -15.21 -9.17 6.25
CA SER A 25 -15.00 -10.61 6.29
C SER A 25 -14.90 -11.15 7.72
N ALA A 26 -14.27 -10.40 8.64
CA ALA A 26 -14.25 -10.72 10.06
C ALA A 26 -15.68 -10.75 10.64
N TYR A 27 -16.50 -9.75 10.34
CA TYR A 27 -17.90 -9.69 10.78
C TYR A 27 -18.74 -10.85 10.23
N PHE A 28 -18.60 -11.18 8.94
CA PHE A 28 -19.31 -12.32 8.35
C PHE A 28 -18.86 -13.67 8.92
N THR A 29 -17.58 -13.81 9.28
CA THR A 29 -17.05 -15.03 9.92
C THR A 29 -17.67 -15.25 11.30
N MET A 30 -17.92 -14.19 12.08
CA MET A 30 -18.61 -14.33 13.37
C MET A 30 -20.05 -14.84 13.24
N ASN A 31 -20.68 -14.59 12.09
CA ASN A 31 -22.09 -14.93 11.83
C ASN A 31 -22.27 -16.14 10.91
N SER A 32 -21.18 -16.78 10.47
CA SER A 32 -21.23 -17.95 9.57
C SER A 32 -20.16 -18.98 9.95
N THR A 33 -20.34 -20.24 9.55
CA THR A 33 -19.35 -21.30 9.78
C THR A 33 -18.20 -21.28 8.76
N GLU A 34 -18.15 -20.26 7.89
CA GLU A 34 -17.20 -20.16 6.79
C GLU A 34 -16.00 -19.27 7.19
N THR A 35 -14.81 -19.67 6.76
CA THR A 35 -13.54 -18.99 7.08
C THR A 35 -13.25 -17.80 6.16
N TRP A 36 -14.21 -16.88 6.05
CA TRP A 36 -14.07 -15.67 5.22
C TRP A 36 -12.95 -14.75 5.70
N PHE A 37 -12.70 -14.70 7.01
CA PHE A 37 -11.63 -13.91 7.61
C PHE A 37 -10.25 -14.35 7.13
N ALA A 38 -9.92 -15.64 7.17
CA ALA A 38 -8.63 -16.13 6.68
C ALA A 38 -8.43 -15.86 5.18
N ARG A 39 -9.48 -16.03 4.37
CA ARG A 39 -9.43 -15.71 2.92
C ARG A 39 -9.19 -14.21 2.67
N SER A 40 -9.70 -13.34 3.54
CA SER A 40 -9.47 -11.90 3.44
C SER A 40 -8.00 -11.50 3.68
N GLY A 41 -7.25 -12.30 4.43
CA GLY A 41 -5.81 -12.12 4.61
C GLY A 41 -5.05 -12.19 3.29
N ALA A 42 -5.39 -13.15 2.41
CA ALA A 42 -4.77 -13.26 1.09
C ALA A 42 -5.03 -12.03 0.22
N VAL A 43 -6.25 -11.51 0.26
CA VAL A 43 -6.64 -10.28 -0.44
C VAL A 43 -5.84 -9.08 0.11
N LEU A 44 -5.70 -8.99 1.43
CA LEU A 44 -4.97 -7.92 2.10
C LEU A 44 -3.46 -7.95 1.73
N SER A 45 -2.85 -9.13 1.70
CA SER A 45 -1.47 -9.33 1.23
C SER A 45 -1.28 -8.95 -0.22
N PHE A 46 -2.21 -9.37 -1.09
CA PHE A 46 -2.16 -9.02 -2.51
C PHE A 46 -2.26 -7.50 -2.73
N VAL A 47 -3.23 -6.85 -2.08
CA VAL A 47 -3.41 -5.39 -2.14
C VAL A 47 -2.14 -4.66 -1.68
N SER A 48 -1.50 -5.12 -0.61
CA SER A 48 -0.23 -4.57 -0.14
C SER A 48 0.86 -4.59 -1.21
N VAL A 49 1.05 -5.74 -1.87
CA VAL A 49 2.04 -5.91 -2.93
C VAL A 49 1.73 -5.01 -4.13
N VAL A 50 0.47 -4.97 -4.57
CA VAL A 50 0.04 -4.08 -5.67
C VAL A 50 0.33 -2.62 -5.33
N VAL A 51 0.06 -2.19 -4.10
CA VAL A 51 0.32 -0.83 -3.66
C VAL A 51 1.80 -0.52 -3.60
N GLN A 52 2.66 -1.46 -3.16
CA GLN A 52 4.11 -1.30 -3.23
C GLN A 52 4.58 -1.14 -4.68
N PHE A 53 4.08 -1.95 -5.61
CA PHE A 53 4.43 -1.82 -7.03
C PHE A 53 4.04 -0.45 -7.60
N ILE A 54 2.83 0.02 -7.30
CA ILE A 54 2.39 1.36 -7.73
C ILE A 54 3.31 2.43 -7.14
N LEU A 55 3.61 2.37 -5.84
CA LEU A 55 4.50 3.33 -5.20
C LEU A 55 5.91 3.32 -5.82
N SER A 56 6.48 2.14 -6.07
CA SER A 56 7.76 2.00 -6.75
C SER A 56 7.76 2.60 -8.15
N ASP A 57 6.70 2.39 -8.93
CA ASP A 57 6.55 2.97 -10.27
C ASP A 57 6.42 4.50 -10.24
N LEU A 58 5.66 5.03 -9.28
CA LEU A 58 5.54 6.49 -9.07
C LEU A 58 6.87 7.15 -8.71
N LYS A 59 7.73 6.45 -7.95
CA LYS A 59 9.06 6.93 -7.57
C LYS A 59 10.05 6.79 -8.72
N LYS A 60 9.98 5.69 -9.47
CA LYS A 60 10.79 5.48 -10.68
C LYS A 60 10.52 6.57 -11.72
N SER A 61 9.25 6.81 -12.05
CA SER A 61 8.85 7.87 -12.98
C SER A 61 9.25 9.26 -12.51
N GLU A 62 9.25 9.53 -11.21
CA GLU A 62 9.73 10.80 -10.66
C GLU A 62 11.24 10.96 -10.84
N ILE A 63 12.01 9.89 -10.63
CA ILE A 63 13.45 9.88 -10.88
C ILE A 63 13.72 10.11 -12.37
N GLU A 64 13.04 9.39 -13.28
CA GLU A 64 13.19 9.56 -14.73
C GLU A 64 12.90 11.00 -15.18
N ASN A 65 11.79 11.59 -14.72
CA ASN A 65 11.46 13.00 -15.02
C ASN A 65 12.52 13.98 -14.47
N LEU A 66 13.12 13.68 -13.32
CA LEU A 66 14.23 14.49 -12.80
C LEU A 66 15.48 14.35 -13.66
N PHE A 67 15.77 13.15 -14.19
CA PHE A 67 16.91 12.93 -15.09
C PHE A 67 16.72 13.61 -16.46
N ASP A 68 15.51 13.66 -16.99
CA ASP A 68 15.18 14.35 -18.25
C ASP A 68 15.12 15.88 -18.12
N SER A 69 14.99 16.42 -16.90
CA SER A 69 15.00 17.87 -16.69
C SER A 69 16.40 18.50 -16.89
N GLU A 70 16.49 19.72 -17.43
CA GLU A 70 17.74 20.49 -17.62
C GLU A 70 18.40 20.99 -16.30
N ILE A 71 17.99 20.45 -15.15
CA ILE A 71 18.46 20.84 -13.84
C ILE A 71 19.93 20.39 -13.63
N ARG A 72 20.71 21.15 -12.87
CA ARG A 72 22.08 20.73 -12.50
C ARG A 72 22.04 19.43 -11.69
N LEU A 73 22.97 18.51 -11.96
CA LEU A 73 23.11 17.21 -11.26
C LEU A 73 23.02 17.34 -9.73
N ARG A 74 23.66 18.35 -9.13
CA ARG A 74 23.65 18.59 -7.68
C ARG A 74 22.25 18.88 -7.12
N GLU A 75 21.40 19.55 -7.89
CA GLU A 75 20.02 19.86 -7.52
C GLU A 75 19.11 18.64 -7.71
N LYS A 76 19.36 17.81 -8.74
CA LYS A 76 18.68 16.51 -8.91
C LYS A 76 18.88 15.61 -7.69
N PHE A 77 20.12 15.45 -7.23
CA PHE A 77 20.42 14.66 -6.02
C PHE A 77 19.78 15.24 -4.75
N LYS A 78 19.74 16.56 -4.61
CA LYS A 78 19.10 17.21 -3.46
C LYS A 78 17.59 16.94 -3.43
N LYS A 79 16.93 16.98 -4.60
CA LYS A 79 15.49 16.76 -4.75
C LYS A 79 15.09 15.30 -4.60
N VAL A 80 15.89 14.36 -5.10
CA VAL A 80 15.69 12.90 -4.85
C VAL A 80 15.88 12.57 -3.36
N ARG A 81 16.77 13.28 -2.67
CA ARG A 81 16.99 13.13 -1.22
C ARG A 81 15.89 13.81 -0.39
N GLU A 82 15.08 14.67 -0.99
CA GLU A 82 13.94 15.28 -0.30
C GLU A 82 12.91 14.19 -0.02
N LYS A 83 12.65 13.98 1.28
CA LYS A 83 11.89 12.84 1.76
C LYS A 83 10.40 13.11 1.56
N ASP A 84 9.76 12.41 0.62
CA ASP A 84 8.30 12.45 0.49
C ASP A 84 7.67 11.66 1.65
N LEU A 85 7.26 12.40 2.69
CA LEU A 85 6.65 11.84 3.88
C LEU A 85 5.37 11.03 3.55
N TYR A 86 4.60 11.44 2.53
CA TYR A 86 3.39 10.70 2.18
C TYR A 86 3.71 9.36 1.54
N HIS A 87 4.72 9.33 0.66
CA HIS A 87 5.21 8.09 0.08
C HIS A 87 5.69 7.11 1.15
N ASP A 88 6.51 7.58 2.08
CA ASP A 88 7.09 6.75 3.14
C ASP A 88 6.02 6.20 4.09
N VAL A 89 5.04 7.02 4.46
CA VAL A 89 3.90 6.58 5.28
C VAL A 89 3.09 5.52 4.55
N LEU A 90 2.77 5.74 3.27
CA LEU A 90 1.95 4.79 2.50
C LEU A 90 2.68 3.47 2.25
N SER A 91 3.99 3.53 1.98
CA SER A 91 4.87 2.36 1.82
C SER A 91 4.99 1.56 3.12
N THR A 92 5.14 2.24 4.26
CA THR A 92 5.18 1.58 5.57
C THR A 92 3.83 0.94 5.89
N ALA A 93 2.74 1.67 5.67
CA ALA A 93 1.39 1.18 5.88
C ALA A 93 1.08 -0.04 5.01
N SER A 94 1.45 -0.03 3.71
CA SER A 94 1.26 -1.19 2.84
C SER A 94 2.08 -2.37 3.32
N THR A 95 3.34 -2.17 3.70
CA THR A 95 4.21 -3.25 4.21
C THR A 95 3.63 -3.90 5.45
N VAL A 96 3.23 -3.11 6.45
CA VAL A 96 2.58 -3.61 7.67
C VAL A 96 1.27 -4.33 7.33
N THR A 97 0.46 -3.76 6.44
CA THR A 97 -0.79 -4.36 5.98
C THR A 97 -0.56 -5.73 5.31
N GLY A 98 0.49 -5.88 4.52
CA GLY A 98 0.84 -7.15 3.88
C GLY A 98 1.33 -8.21 4.87
N LEU A 99 2.10 -7.80 5.88
CA LEU A 99 2.50 -8.70 6.97
C LEU A 99 1.29 -9.18 7.76
N ILE A 100 0.39 -8.26 8.15
CA ILE A 100 -0.85 -8.59 8.85
C ILE A 100 -1.72 -9.51 7.98
N GLY A 101 -1.87 -9.20 6.69
CA GLY A 101 -2.62 -10.02 5.74
C GLY A 101 -2.09 -11.44 5.65
N THR A 102 -0.76 -11.59 5.67
CA THR A 102 -0.11 -12.89 5.60
C THR A 102 -0.34 -13.71 6.87
N ILE A 103 -0.32 -13.05 8.04
CA ILE A 103 -0.66 -13.69 9.31
C ILE A 103 -2.13 -14.12 9.33
N ILE A 104 -3.05 -13.24 8.91
CA ILE A 104 -4.48 -13.56 8.83
C ILE A 104 -4.71 -14.70 7.84
N TRP A 105 -3.99 -14.74 6.73
CA TRP A 105 -4.14 -15.80 5.75
C TRP A 105 -3.65 -17.15 6.27
N GLY A 106 -2.48 -17.18 6.92
CA GLY A 106 -1.90 -18.42 7.44
C GLY A 106 -2.54 -18.93 8.73
N TYR A 107 -3.10 -18.03 9.55
CA TYR A 107 -3.53 -18.36 10.92
C TYR A 107 -4.93 -17.81 11.26
N GLY A 108 -5.64 -17.19 10.32
CA GLY A 108 -6.94 -16.55 10.57
C GLY A 108 -7.98 -17.50 11.14
N ASP A 109 -7.95 -18.77 10.72
CA ASP A 109 -8.86 -19.83 11.19
C ASP A 109 -8.65 -20.21 12.67
N LEU A 110 -7.53 -19.78 13.27
CA LEU A 110 -7.22 -20.04 14.69
C LEU A 110 -7.72 -18.93 15.61
N PHE A 111 -8.05 -17.75 15.08
CA PHE A 111 -8.37 -16.55 15.86
C PHE A 111 -9.88 -16.32 16.05
N LEU A 112 -10.72 -16.91 15.19
CA LEU A 112 -12.17 -16.72 15.12
C LEU A 112 -12.82 -18.06 14.74
#